data_AF-A0AAD9TG12-F1
#
_entry.id   AF-A0AAD9TG12-F1
#
_cell.length_a   1.000
_cell.length_b   1.000
_cell.length_c   1.000
_cell.angle_alpha   90.00
_cell.angle_beta   90.00
_cell.angle_gamma   90.00
#
_symmetry.space_group_name_H-M   'P 1'
#
loop_
_entity.id
_entity.type
_entity.pdbx_description
1 polymer ?
#
loop_
_entity_poly.entity_id
_entity_poly.type
_entity_poly.pdbx_seq_one_letter_code
_entity_poly.pdbx_strand_id
1 'polypeptide(L)'
;MGSTYTWSNKREGYEMVYERLNRCVCNYQWRDIFTGATVSHLEFWKSDHCPIMLDSTPYRALFTRTSLGHRRRFHFEECWARSEGYVNIVRKSGVNEGESANMQDLVSSIQFCTSQLREWNEVNRKGFCKEILRKHKELQQATKEIHTGSWRSASLIERELYALLENEEIYWRQRLRATWLKRGDKNSRSFHSCALSRRSRNTIKGIYDSEGK
;
A
#
# COMPACT_ATOMS: atom_id res chain seq x y z
N MET A 1 -18.81 2.15 -9.44
CA MET A 1 -19.73 2.41 -8.31
C MET A 1 -19.62 1.27 -7.31
N GLY A 2 -19.58 1.57 -6.02
CA GLY A 2 -19.48 0.57 -4.93
C GLY A 2 -20.86 0.26 -4.33
N SER A 3 -20.90 -0.30 -3.11
CA SER A 3 -22.13 -0.61 -2.38
C SER A 3 -23.16 0.53 -2.38
N THR A 4 -24.45 0.23 -2.52
CA THR A 4 -25.53 1.25 -2.47
C THR A 4 -25.63 1.93 -1.11
N TYR A 5 -25.21 1.23 -0.06
CA TYR A 5 -25.25 1.66 1.33
C TYR A 5 -23.88 2.15 1.79
N THR A 6 -23.87 3.11 2.69
CA THR A 6 -22.63 3.71 3.23
C THR A 6 -22.50 3.54 4.73
N TRP A 7 -23.46 2.87 5.36
CA TRP A 7 -23.47 2.53 6.77
C TRP A 7 -24.14 1.17 7.02
N SER A 8 -23.68 0.46 8.04
CA SER A 8 -24.33 -0.73 8.61
C SER A 8 -24.20 -0.74 10.12
N ASN A 9 -25.23 -1.15 10.84
CA ASN A 9 -25.17 -1.34 12.28
C ASN A 9 -24.31 -2.54 12.73
N LYS A 10 -23.78 -3.33 11.78
CA LYS A 10 -22.94 -4.52 12.00
C LYS A 10 -23.55 -5.60 12.90
N ARG A 11 -24.87 -5.60 13.10
CA ARG A 11 -25.58 -6.67 13.81
C ARG A 11 -25.85 -7.85 12.89
N GLU A 12 -26.15 -9.00 13.46
CA GLU A 12 -26.34 -10.25 12.73
C GLU A 12 -27.82 -10.54 12.44
N GLY A 13 -28.06 -11.31 11.38
CA GLY A 13 -29.40 -11.81 11.04
C GLY A 13 -30.43 -10.70 10.81
N TYR A 14 -31.63 -10.89 11.35
CA TYR A 14 -32.75 -9.95 11.17
C TYR A 14 -32.53 -8.59 11.84
N GLU A 15 -31.55 -8.46 12.73
CA GLU A 15 -31.18 -7.17 13.33
C GLU A 15 -30.23 -6.36 12.44
N MET A 16 -29.72 -6.94 11.34
CA MET A 16 -28.80 -6.27 10.43
C MET A 16 -29.51 -5.17 9.63
N VAL A 17 -29.05 -3.94 9.78
CA VAL A 17 -29.59 -2.77 9.06
C VAL A 17 -28.49 -2.12 8.23
N TYR A 18 -28.84 -1.71 7.01
CA TYR A 18 -27.99 -0.93 6.11
C TYR A 18 -28.65 0.40 5.79
N GLU A 19 -27.87 1.48 5.84
CA GLU A 19 -28.35 2.82 5.52
C GLU A 19 -27.39 3.56 4.58
N ARG A 20 -27.92 4.55 3.86
CA ARG A 20 -27.15 5.44 3.00
C ARG A 20 -27.06 6.84 3.62
N LEU A 21 -26.15 6.98 4.58
CA LEU A 21 -25.96 8.20 5.37
C LEU A 21 -24.96 9.20 4.74
N ASN A 22 -23.98 8.72 3.97
CA ASN A 22 -22.95 9.56 3.39
C ASN A 22 -23.34 9.96 1.95
N ARG A 23 -23.19 11.25 1.61
CA ARG A 23 -23.51 11.80 0.29
C ARG A 23 -22.40 12.73 -0.18
N CYS A 24 -22.13 12.73 -1.48
CA CYS A 24 -21.29 13.72 -2.15
C CYS A 24 -22.19 14.56 -3.06
N VAL A 25 -22.24 15.86 -2.84
CA VAL A 25 -23.07 16.81 -3.60
C VAL A 25 -22.18 17.90 -4.18
N CYS A 26 -22.56 18.43 -5.35
CA CYS A 26 -21.86 19.54 -5.99
C CYS A 26 -22.88 20.47 -6.66
N ASN A 27 -22.48 21.73 -6.87
CA ASN A 27 -23.26 22.69 -7.65
C ASN A 27 -22.92 22.60 -9.15
N TYR A 28 -23.72 23.26 -9.98
CA TYR A 28 -23.54 23.24 -11.43
C TYR A 28 -22.15 23.75 -11.86
N GLN A 29 -21.72 24.88 -11.29
CA GLN A 29 -20.41 25.47 -11.57
C GLN A 29 -19.25 24.50 -11.33
N TRP A 30 -19.29 23.74 -10.23
CA TRP A 30 -18.26 22.75 -9.92
C TRP A 30 -18.28 21.58 -10.91
N ARG A 31 -19.47 21.08 -11.26
CA ARG A 31 -19.63 20.00 -12.24
C ARG A 31 -19.11 20.38 -13.62
N ASP A 32 -19.28 21.65 -14.00
CA ASP A 32 -18.83 22.18 -15.28
C ASP A 32 -17.29 22.31 -15.34
N ILE A 33 -16.63 22.54 -14.19
CA ILE A 33 -15.17 22.52 -14.06
C ILE A 33 -14.64 21.07 -14.07
N PHE A 34 -15.36 20.13 -13.44
CA PHE A 34 -14.93 18.74 -13.25
C PHE A 34 -15.87 17.75 -13.97
N THR A 35 -15.99 17.90 -15.28
CA THR A 35 -16.95 17.16 -16.13
C THR A 35 -16.79 15.64 -16.13
N GLY A 36 -15.63 15.13 -15.70
CA GLY A 36 -15.33 13.70 -15.58
C GLY A 36 -15.29 13.19 -14.13
N ALA A 37 -15.74 13.98 -13.15
CA ALA A 37 -15.65 13.58 -11.75
C ALA A 37 -16.49 12.34 -11.46
N THR A 38 -15.92 11.39 -10.73
CA THR A 38 -16.62 10.17 -10.31
C THR A 38 -16.65 10.04 -8.80
N VAL A 39 -17.72 9.46 -8.29
CA VAL A 39 -17.87 9.13 -6.88
C VAL A 39 -17.89 7.62 -6.74
N SER A 40 -17.05 7.10 -5.85
CA SER A 40 -17.02 5.68 -5.52
C SER A 40 -17.11 5.49 -4.01
N HIS A 41 -17.77 4.41 -3.59
CA HIS A 41 -17.77 4.01 -2.19
C HIS A 41 -16.64 3.00 -2.02
N LEU A 42 -15.72 3.31 -1.11
CA LEU A 42 -14.66 2.40 -0.71
C LEU A 42 -15.22 1.50 0.37
N GLU A 43 -15.07 0.20 0.17
CA GLU A 43 -15.45 -0.76 1.20
C GLU A 43 -14.39 -0.71 2.30
N PHE A 44 -14.83 -0.40 3.53
CA PHE A 44 -13.96 -0.34 4.69
C PHE A 44 -14.54 -1.19 5.80
N TRP A 45 -13.99 -2.39 5.93
CA TRP A 45 -14.52 -3.43 6.81
C TRP A 45 -14.47 -3.05 8.31
N LYS A 46 -13.56 -2.15 8.72
CA LYS A 46 -13.35 -1.82 10.14
C LYS A 46 -14.31 -0.74 10.67
N SER A 47 -14.92 0.07 9.81
CA SER A 47 -15.97 1.02 10.24
C SER A 47 -17.33 0.44 9.89
N ASP A 48 -18.32 0.84 10.67
CA ASP A 48 -19.73 0.83 10.31
C ASP A 48 -20.04 1.71 9.10
N HIS A 49 -19.18 2.67 8.73
CA HIS A 49 -19.30 3.49 7.53
C HIS A 49 -18.37 3.04 6.37
N CYS A 50 -18.84 3.21 5.14
CA CYS A 50 -18.03 3.12 3.92
C CYS A 50 -17.54 4.53 3.50
N PRO A 51 -16.22 4.77 3.40
CA PRO A 51 -15.69 6.03 2.89
C PRO A 51 -16.17 6.33 1.47
N ILE A 52 -16.42 7.61 1.18
CA ILE A 52 -16.71 8.10 -0.17
C ILE A 52 -15.45 8.71 -0.77
N MET A 53 -15.06 8.24 -1.96
CA MET A 53 -13.97 8.81 -2.75
C MET A 53 -14.55 9.59 -3.93
N LEU A 54 -14.29 10.90 -3.94
CA LEU A 54 -14.48 11.77 -5.09
C LEU A 54 -13.17 11.83 -5.90
N ASP A 55 -13.21 11.29 -7.11
CA ASP A 55 -12.17 11.50 -8.11
C ASP A 55 -12.60 12.68 -8.98
N SER A 56 -11.84 13.78 -8.95
CA SER A 56 -12.10 15.01 -9.69
C SER A 56 -11.11 15.22 -10.83
N THR A 57 -10.31 14.20 -11.18
CA THR A 57 -9.26 14.33 -12.20
C THR A 57 -9.80 13.98 -13.59
N PRO A 58 -10.02 14.96 -14.50
CA PRO A 58 -10.68 14.71 -15.80
C PRO A 58 -9.78 13.95 -16.78
N TYR A 59 -8.47 14.02 -16.58
CA TYR A 59 -7.49 13.18 -17.23
C TYR A 59 -6.69 12.51 -16.13
N ARG A 60 -6.65 11.19 -16.13
CA ARG A 60 -5.42 10.51 -15.71
C ARG A 60 -4.34 11.05 -16.63
N ALA A 61 -3.68 12.14 -16.23
CA ALA A 61 -2.29 12.31 -16.59
C ALA A 61 -1.71 10.97 -16.21
N LEU A 62 -1.34 10.22 -17.23
CA LEU A 62 -0.73 8.93 -17.10
C LEU A 62 0.46 9.18 -16.17
N PHE A 63 0.28 8.94 -14.88
CA PHE A 63 1.30 8.31 -14.07
C PHE A 63 1.44 6.89 -14.62
N THR A 64 1.71 6.77 -15.93
CA THR A 64 2.65 5.77 -16.40
C THR A 64 3.80 5.94 -15.42
N ARG A 65 4.04 4.89 -14.64
CA ARG A 65 5.37 4.68 -14.10
C ARG A 65 6.24 4.83 -15.33
N THR A 66 6.87 5.98 -15.50
CA THR A 66 8.03 6.10 -16.36
C THR A 66 9.04 5.18 -15.69
N SER A 67 9.01 3.92 -16.10
CA SER A 67 10.20 3.09 -16.16
C SER A 67 11.09 3.68 -17.25
N LEU A 68 11.47 4.96 -17.10
CA LEU A 68 12.70 5.41 -17.70
C LEU A 68 13.76 4.58 -16.99
N GLY A 69 14.50 3.79 -17.77
CA GLY A 69 15.38 2.70 -17.36
C GLY A 69 16.59 3.14 -16.55
N HIS A 70 16.40 3.98 -15.53
CA HIS A 70 17.40 4.21 -14.51
C HIS A 70 17.43 2.97 -13.63
N ARG A 71 18.60 2.32 -13.59
CA ARG A 71 18.92 1.29 -12.60
C ARG A 71 18.52 1.83 -11.23
N ARG A 72 17.44 1.30 -10.66
CA ARG A 72 16.98 1.70 -9.34
C ARG A 72 18.09 1.38 -8.37
N ARG A 73 18.60 2.39 -7.67
CA ARG A 73 19.55 2.19 -6.58
C ARG A 73 18.93 1.21 -5.58
N PHE A 74 19.75 0.29 -5.09
CA PHE A 74 19.30 -0.62 -4.05
C PHE A 74 19.05 0.18 -2.78
N HIS A 75 17.88 -0.02 -2.21
CA HIS A 75 17.53 0.49 -0.89
C HIS A 75 16.87 -0.66 -0.15
N PHE A 76 17.38 -0.94 1.04
CA PHE A 76 16.74 -1.84 1.98
C PHE A 76 15.36 -1.30 2.35
N GLU A 77 14.33 -2.14 2.36
CA GLU A 77 13.00 -1.78 2.89
C GLU A 77 12.79 -2.52 4.23
N GLU A 78 12.48 -1.79 5.31
CA GLU A 78 12.36 -2.31 6.68
C GLU A 78 11.36 -3.44 6.81
N CYS A 79 10.28 -3.40 6.02
CA CYS A 79 9.28 -4.47 5.98
C CYS A 79 9.86 -5.83 5.56
N TRP A 80 11.01 -5.86 4.87
CA TRP A 80 11.69 -7.11 4.51
C TRP A 80 12.16 -7.89 5.73
N ALA A 81 12.64 -7.21 6.78
CA ALA A 81 13.13 -7.86 8.00
C ALA A 81 12.07 -8.71 8.71
N ARG A 82 10.78 -8.50 8.42
CA ARG A 82 9.66 -9.28 8.97
C ARG A 82 9.32 -10.51 8.14
N SER A 83 9.93 -10.69 6.97
CA SER A 83 9.69 -11.83 6.10
C SER A 83 10.78 -12.89 6.26
N GLU A 84 10.38 -14.15 6.37
CA GLU A 84 11.31 -15.29 6.37
C GLU A 84 12.19 -15.33 5.12
N GLY A 85 11.66 -14.87 3.98
CA GLY A 85 12.40 -14.78 2.72
C GLY A 85 13.66 -13.92 2.83
N TYR A 86 13.58 -12.78 3.53
CA TYR A 86 14.73 -11.92 3.79
C TYR A 86 15.79 -12.62 4.66
N VAL A 87 15.36 -13.22 5.78
CA VAL A 87 16.26 -13.90 6.72
C VAL A 87 17.02 -15.03 6.02
N ASN A 88 16.33 -15.79 5.17
CA ASN A 88 16.94 -16.87 4.41
C ASN A 88 17.94 -16.37 3.36
N ILE A 89 17.67 -15.23 2.70
CA ILE A 89 18.60 -14.64 1.74
C ILE A 89 19.86 -14.12 2.43
N VAL A 90 19.71 -13.44 3.58
CA VAL A 90 20.85 -12.95 4.36
C VAL A 90 21.71 -14.12 4.84
N ARG A 91 21.09 -15.17 5.40
CA ARG A 91 21.82 -16.37 5.83
C ARG A 91 22.57 -17.04 4.67
N LYS A 92 21.89 -17.25 3.53
CA LYS A 92 22.53 -17.83 2.33
C LYS A 92 23.68 -16.99 1.77
N SER A 93 23.71 -15.70 2.08
CA SER A 93 24.78 -14.80 1.62
C SER A 93 26.03 -14.80 2.49
N GLY A 94 25.99 -15.40 3.69
CA GLY A 94 27.13 -15.45 4.63
C GLY A 94 27.52 -14.09 5.24
N VAL A 95 26.81 -13.00 4.91
CA VAL A 95 27.13 -11.63 5.38
C VAL A 95 27.09 -11.51 6.91
N ASN A 96 26.26 -12.32 7.57
CA ASN A 96 26.05 -12.32 9.01
C ASN A 96 26.88 -13.37 9.76
N GLU A 97 27.66 -14.21 9.07
CA GLU A 97 28.35 -15.36 9.67
C GLU A 97 29.84 -15.08 9.95
N GLY A 98 30.35 -13.89 9.61
CA GLY A 98 31.75 -13.53 9.85
C GLY A 98 32.75 -14.36 9.04
N GLU A 99 32.27 -15.13 8.06
CA GLU A 99 33.03 -16.08 7.25
C GLU A 99 33.89 -15.40 6.16
N SER A 100 33.81 -14.08 6.03
CA SER A 100 34.62 -13.34 5.06
C SER A 100 36.07 -13.29 5.54
N ALA A 101 36.95 -14.02 4.85
CA ALA A 101 38.38 -14.07 5.20
C ALA A 101 39.08 -12.73 4.91
N ASN A 102 38.53 -11.92 4.00
CA ASN A 102 39.03 -10.59 3.68
C ASN A 102 37.91 -9.62 3.24
N MET A 103 38.30 -8.37 2.96
CA MET A 103 37.37 -7.32 2.55
C MET A 103 36.71 -7.58 1.17
N GLN A 104 37.41 -8.26 0.25
CA GLN A 104 36.86 -8.61 -1.07
C GLN A 104 35.77 -9.69 -0.95
N ASP A 105 35.96 -10.66 -0.05
CA ASP A 105 34.95 -11.67 0.26
C ASP A 105 33.69 -11.02 0.84
N LEU A 106 33.86 -10.09 1.78
CA LEU A 106 32.75 -9.34 2.36
C LEU A 106 31.98 -8.54 1.30
N VAL A 107 32.70 -7.84 0.41
CA VAL A 107 32.08 -7.09 -0.70
C VAL A 107 31.31 -8.03 -1.63
N SER A 108 31.88 -9.19 -1.96
CA SER A 108 31.24 -10.19 -2.81
C SER A 108 29.97 -10.77 -2.18
N SER A 109 30.00 -11.08 -0.89
CA SER A 109 28.85 -11.53 -0.11
C SER A 109 27.74 -10.47 -0.04
N ILE A 110 28.10 -9.20 0.16
CA ILE A 110 27.14 -8.09 0.14
C ILE A 110 26.52 -7.91 -1.26
N GLN A 111 27.33 -8.01 -2.32
CA GLN A 111 26.85 -7.91 -3.69
C GLN A 111 25.88 -9.05 -4.04
N PHE A 112 26.22 -10.29 -3.66
CA PHE A 112 25.35 -11.45 -3.81
C PHE A 112 24.05 -11.30 -3.01
N CYS A 113 24.13 -10.90 -1.73
CA CYS A 113 22.96 -10.61 -0.92
C CYS A 113 22.06 -9.56 -1.59
N THR A 114 22.67 -8.49 -2.09
CA THR A 114 21.98 -7.39 -2.76
C THR A 114 21.28 -7.84 -4.05
N SER A 115 21.90 -8.70 -4.87
CA SER A 115 21.28 -9.22 -6.09
C SER A 115 20.07 -10.11 -5.76
N GLN A 116 20.24 -11.04 -4.82
CA GLN A 116 19.17 -11.93 -4.37
C GLN A 116 17.98 -11.16 -3.78
N LEU A 117 18.25 -10.14 -2.96
CA LEU A 117 17.20 -9.28 -2.39
C LEU A 117 16.47 -8.46 -3.45
N ARG A 118 17.15 -8.00 -4.50
CA ARG A 118 16.49 -7.27 -5.60
C ARG A 118 15.51 -8.15 -6.34
N GLU A 119 15.93 -9.34 -6.75
CA GLU A 119 15.09 -10.30 -7.47
C GLU A 119 13.90 -10.72 -6.62
N TRP A 120 14.16 -11.11 -5.37
CA TRP A 120 13.12 -11.48 -4.42
C TRP A 120 12.11 -10.34 -4.20
N ASN A 121 12.57 -9.10 -4.05
CA ASN A 121 11.68 -7.96 -3.83
C ASN A 121 10.81 -7.64 -5.06
N GLU A 122 11.29 -7.83 -6.29
CA GLU A 122 10.45 -7.59 -7.47
C GLU A 122 9.25 -8.53 -7.54
N VAL A 123 9.45 -9.79 -7.15
CA VAL A 123 8.39 -10.80 -7.05
C VAL A 123 7.52 -10.53 -5.83
N ASN A 124 8.14 -10.42 -4.65
CA ASN A 124 7.44 -10.31 -3.37
C ASN A 124 6.60 -9.03 -3.29
N ARG A 125 7.10 -7.88 -3.76
CA ARG A 125 6.35 -6.62 -3.76
C ARG A 125 5.08 -6.70 -4.60
N LYS A 126 5.15 -7.33 -5.78
CA LYS A 126 3.97 -7.52 -6.63
C LYS A 126 3.00 -8.51 -6.00
N GLY A 127 3.52 -9.57 -5.37
CA GLY A 127 2.73 -10.54 -4.61
C GLY A 127 1.98 -9.89 -3.45
N PHE A 128 2.68 -9.12 -2.64
CA PHE A 128 2.14 -8.43 -1.47
C PHE A 128 0.96 -7.49 -1.79
N CYS A 129 1.06 -6.63 -2.82
CA CYS A 129 -0.05 -5.78 -3.22
C CYS A 129 -1.26 -6.59 -3.72
N LYS A 130 -1.01 -7.67 -4.46
CA LYS A 130 -2.09 -8.58 -4.92
C LYS A 130 -2.75 -9.30 -3.74
N GLU A 131 -1.96 -9.67 -2.74
CA GLU A 131 -2.40 -10.39 -1.56
C GLU A 131 -3.29 -9.53 -0.65
N ILE A 132 -2.95 -8.25 -0.43
CA ILE A 132 -3.83 -7.29 0.25
C ILE A 132 -5.19 -7.19 -0.45
N LEU A 133 -5.18 -7.07 -1.78
CA LEU A 133 -6.41 -6.98 -2.57
C LEU A 133 -7.23 -8.26 -2.51
N ARG A 134 -6.57 -9.43 -2.54
CA ARG A 134 -7.21 -10.75 -2.40
C ARG A 134 -7.87 -10.88 -1.02
N LYS A 135 -7.13 -10.59 0.06
CA LYS A 135 -7.63 -10.67 1.44
C LYS A 135 -8.77 -9.69 1.71
N HIS A 136 -8.74 -8.50 1.11
CA HIS A 136 -9.89 -7.60 1.13
C HIS A 136 -11.13 -8.24 0.52
N LYS A 137 -11.02 -8.83 -0.68
CA LYS A 137 -12.15 -9.49 -1.35
C LYS A 137 -12.67 -10.70 -0.57
N GLU A 138 -11.77 -11.51 0.00
CA GLU A 138 -12.13 -12.65 0.84
C GLU A 138 -12.90 -12.20 2.09
N LEU A 139 -12.40 -11.16 2.77
CA LEU A 139 -13.05 -10.62 3.95
C LEU A 139 -14.43 -10.04 3.60
N GLN A 140 -14.55 -9.36 2.46
CA GLN A 140 -15.83 -8.84 1.97
C GLN A 140 -16.84 -9.95 1.70
N GLN A 141 -16.42 -11.04 1.05
CA GLN A 141 -17.30 -12.17 0.78
C GLN A 141 -17.73 -12.85 2.08
N ALA A 142 -16.79 -13.12 2.98
CA ALA A 142 -17.08 -13.69 4.29
C ALA A 142 -18.04 -12.80 5.12
N THR A 143 -17.90 -11.47 4.99
CA THR A 143 -18.79 -10.50 5.68
C THR A 143 -20.21 -10.53 5.09
N LYS A 144 -20.39 -10.77 3.79
CA LYS A 144 -21.71 -10.91 3.17
C LYS A 144 -22.40 -12.22 3.58
N GLU A 145 -21.63 -13.26 3.84
CA GLU A 145 -22.10 -14.61 4.21
C GLU A 145 -22.31 -14.80 5.72
N ILE A 146 -22.22 -13.73 6.54
CA ILE A 146 -22.34 -13.76 8.01
C ILE A 146 -23.60 -14.51 8.50
N HIS A 147 -24.66 -14.56 7.69
CA HIS A 147 -25.89 -15.33 7.96
C HIS A 147 -25.67 -16.85 8.15
N THR A 148 -24.52 -17.40 7.75
CA THR A 148 -24.23 -18.85 7.81
C THR A 148 -23.37 -19.29 9.00
N GLY A 149 -23.02 -18.38 9.93
CA GLY A 149 -22.23 -18.73 11.12
C GLY A 149 -20.71 -18.78 10.90
N SER A 150 -20.21 -18.24 9.79
CA SER A 150 -18.79 -18.26 9.38
C SER A 150 -17.93 -17.14 10.02
N TRP A 151 -18.25 -16.69 11.24
CA TRP A 151 -17.55 -15.57 11.90
C TRP A 151 -16.08 -15.88 12.18
N ARG A 152 -15.75 -17.15 12.51
CA ARG A 152 -14.36 -17.58 12.79
C ARG A 152 -13.46 -17.45 11.57
N SER A 153 -14.00 -17.72 10.39
CA SER A 153 -13.28 -17.60 9.11
C SER A 153 -12.99 -16.12 8.79
N ALA A 154 -13.96 -15.23 9.02
CA ALA A 154 -13.79 -13.80 8.81
C ALA A 154 -12.72 -13.19 9.73
N SER A 155 -12.71 -13.56 11.03
CA SER A 155 -11.73 -13.05 11.99
C SER A 155 -10.29 -13.47 11.65
N LEU A 156 -10.08 -14.69 11.14
CA LEU A 156 -8.77 -15.13 10.69
C LEU A 156 -8.28 -14.31 9.49
N ILE A 157 -9.14 -14.12 8.49
CA ILE A 157 -8.84 -13.31 7.29
C ILE A 157 -8.55 -11.86 7.69
N GLU A 158 -9.29 -11.33 8.66
CA GLU A 158 -9.09 -9.99 9.21
C GLU A 158 -7.67 -9.83 9.81
N ARG A 159 -7.25 -10.79 10.63
CA ARG A 159 -5.92 -10.80 11.24
C ARG A 159 -4.81 -10.87 10.20
N GLU A 160 -4.96 -11.72 9.19
CA GLU A 160 -4.00 -11.83 8.08
C GLU A 160 -3.92 -10.54 7.29
N LEU A 161 -5.07 -9.91 7.01
CA LEU A 161 -5.14 -8.63 6.32
C LEU A 161 -4.47 -7.52 7.12
N TYR A 162 -4.63 -7.47 8.45
CA TYR A 162 -3.91 -6.50 9.28
C TYR A 162 -2.40 -6.66 9.21
N ALA A 163 -1.89 -7.89 9.30
CA ALA A 163 -0.46 -8.14 9.24
C ALA A 163 0.12 -7.65 7.89
N LEU A 164 -0.64 -7.83 6.80
CA LEU A 164 -0.28 -7.28 5.50
C LEU A 164 -0.32 -5.74 5.51
N LEU A 165 -1.40 -5.11 5.98
CA LEU A 165 -1.51 -3.65 6.02
C LEU A 165 -0.43 -2.99 6.89
N GLU A 166 -0.03 -3.62 7.99
CA GLU A 166 1.06 -3.14 8.84
C GLU A 166 2.40 -3.13 8.09
N ASN A 167 2.69 -4.18 7.30
CA ASN A 167 3.88 -4.21 6.45
C ASN A 167 3.86 -3.12 5.37
N GLU A 168 2.67 -2.79 4.84
CA GLU A 168 2.50 -1.71 3.89
C GLU A 168 2.77 -0.34 4.55
N GLU A 169 2.28 -0.18 5.79
CA GLU A 169 2.50 1.04 6.57
C GLU A 169 3.98 1.25 6.85
N ILE A 170 4.72 0.22 7.28
CA ILE A 170 6.17 0.28 7.50
C ILE A 170 6.88 0.73 6.23
N TYR A 171 6.55 0.11 5.09
CA TYR A 171 7.11 0.45 3.79
C TYR A 171 6.90 1.92 3.43
N TRP A 172 5.67 2.44 3.59
CA TRP A 172 5.41 3.85 3.28
C TRP A 172 6.06 4.79 4.28
N ARG A 173 6.09 4.44 5.57
CA ARG A 173 6.71 5.25 6.64
C ARG A 173 8.20 5.47 6.38
N GLN A 174 8.91 4.42 5.97
CA GLN A 174 10.33 4.51 5.64
C GLN A 174 10.59 5.45 4.47
N ARG A 175 9.80 5.33 3.39
CA ARG A 175 9.89 6.19 2.20
C ARG A 175 9.53 7.64 2.49
N LEU A 176 8.62 7.82 3.43
CA LEU A 176 8.22 9.10 3.95
C LEU A 176 9.21 9.70 4.91
N ARG A 177 10.21 8.96 5.42
CA ARG A 177 11.03 9.31 6.60
C ARG A 177 10.20 10.02 7.67
N ALA A 178 9.03 9.46 7.96
CA ALA A 178 8.06 10.03 8.90
C ALA A 178 8.45 9.65 10.33
N THR A 179 9.59 10.16 10.80
CA THR A 179 10.09 9.93 12.17
C THR A 179 9.20 10.57 13.24
N TRP A 180 8.34 11.52 12.86
CA TRP A 180 7.41 12.22 13.75
C TRP A 180 6.07 11.50 13.95
N LEU A 181 5.74 10.50 13.11
CA LEU A 181 4.57 9.65 13.34
C LEU A 181 4.94 8.55 14.35
N LYS A 182 4.54 8.73 15.61
CA LYS A 182 4.52 7.63 16.58
C LYS A 182 3.60 6.52 16.05
N ARG A 183 3.97 5.24 16.27
CA ARG A 183 3.22 4.03 15.89
C ARG A 183 1.79 4.08 16.45
N GLY A 184 0.89 4.75 15.76
CA GLY A 184 -0.42 5.08 16.30
C GLY A 184 -1.30 6.02 15.47
N ASP A 185 -0.83 6.55 14.34
CA ASP A 185 -1.71 7.28 13.43
C ASP A 185 -1.72 6.67 12.03
N LYS A 186 -2.94 6.39 11.57
CA LYS A 186 -3.27 5.44 10.49
C LYS A 186 -2.77 5.94 9.14
N ASN A 187 -2.73 5.02 8.16
CA ASN A 187 -2.46 5.23 6.74
C ASN A 187 -3.38 6.29 6.09
N SER A 188 -3.16 7.57 6.43
CA SER A 188 -4.09 8.67 6.21
C SER A 188 -3.81 9.43 4.91
N ARG A 189 -4.78 10.24 4.46
CA ARG A 189 -4.61 11.06 3.24
C ARG A 189 -3.47 12.06 3.38
N SER A 190 -3.26 12.65 4.57
CA SER A 190 -2.14 13.55 4.84
C SER A 190 -0.80 12.81 4.75
N PHE A 191 -0.73 11.58 5.27
CA PHE A 191 0.43 10.70 5.12
C PHE A 191 0.78 10.42 3.65
N HIS A 192 -0.21 10.02 2.84
CA HIS A 192 0.01 9.82 1.40
C HIS A 192 0.34 11.11 0.63
N SER A 193 -0.28 12.23 0.98
CA SER A 193 0.02 13.53 0.37
C SER A 193 1.46 13.98 0.63
N CYS A 194 1.94 13.81 1.87
CA CYS A 194 3.34 14.02 2.23
C CYS A 194 4.27 13.10 1.41
N ALA A 195 3.85 11.86 1.11
CA ALA A 195 4.66 10.89 0.39
C ALA A 195 4.83 11.30 -1.08
N LEU A 196 3.72 11.72 -1.68
CA LEU A 196 3.69 12.24 -3.03
C LEU A 196 4.51 13.53 -3.14
N SER A 197 4.38 14.45 -2.18
CA SER A 197 5.15 15.70 -2.14
C SER A 197 6.65 15.45 -2.03
N ARG A 198 7.09 14.56 -1.14
CA ARG A 198 8.51 14.17 -1.02
C ARG A 198 9.02 13.46 -2.26
N ARG A 199 8.23 12.56 -2.85
CA ARG A 199 8.58 11.90 -4.12
C ARG A 199 8.77 12.94 -5.22
N SER A 200 7.88 13.93 -5.32
CA SER A 200 8.00 15.03 -6.29
C SER A 200 9.29 15.82 -6.08
N ARG A 201 9.60 16.24 -4.85
CA ARG A 201 10.82 16.97 -4.51
C ARG A 201 12.11 16.20 -4.80
N ASN A 202 12.13 14.89 -4.54
CA ASN A 202 13.30 14.04 -4.74
C ASN A 202 13.42 13.50 -6.18
N THR A 203 12.45 13.79 -7.05
CA THR A 203 12.52 13.41 -8.45
C THR A 203 13.37 14.45 -9.19
N ILE A 204 14.61 14.09 -9.51
CA ILE A 204 15.47 14.88 -10.41
C ILE A 204 14.86 14.78 -11.80
N LYS A 205 14.28 15.88 -12.29
CA LYS A 205 13.61 15.94 -13.60
C LYS A 205 14.58 15.94 -14.78
N GLY A 206 15.82 16.31 -14.54
CA GLY A 206 16.92 16.36 -15.49
C GLY A 206 18.16 16.93 -14.80
N ILE A 207 19.33 16.63 -15.35
CA ILE A 207 20.58 17.34 -15.04
C ILE A 207 20.88 18.11 -16.31
N TYR A 208 20.89 19.44 -16.22
CA TYR A 208 21.13 20.30 -17.37
C TYR A 208 22.59 20.77 -17.35
N ASP A 209 23.22 20.82 -18.52
CA ASP A 209 24.53 21.45 -18.68
C ASP A 209 24.44 22.99 -18.57
N SER A 210 25.56 23.68 -18.75
CA SER A 210 25.62 25.15 -18.72
C SER A 210 24.80 25.82 -19.83
N GLU A 211 24.36 25.07 -20.85
CA GLU A 211 23.51 25.54 -21.94
C GLU A 211 22.03 25.13 -21.76
N GLY A 212 21.68 24.48 -20.66
CA GLY A 212 20.30 24.11 -20.35
C GLY A 212 19.79 22.87 -21.07
N LYS A 213 20.67 22.01 -21.61
CA LYS A 213 20.33 20.71 -22.22
C LYS A 213 20.53 19.53 -21.29
#